data_AF-A0A0M8WCQ7-F1
#
_entry.id   AF-A0A0M8WCQ7-F1
#
_cell.length_a   1.000
_cell.length_b   1.000
_cell.length_c   1.000
_cell.angle_alpha   90.00
_cell.angle_beta   90.00
_cell.angle_gamma   90.00
#
_symmetry.space_group_name_H-M   'P 1'
#
loop_
_entity.id
_entity.type
_entity.pdbx_description
1 polymer ?
#
loop_
_entity_poly.entity_id
_entity_poly.type
_entity_poly.pdbx_seq_one_letter_code
_entity_poly.pdbx_strand_id
1 'polypeptide(L)' 'MRPFLKYAGARTITPESSLRDLGLDSMRAIELLFAIEDNYRVSLPDELLTDATFATAGSLWAAVDSLRIAS' A
#
# COMPACT_ATOMS: atom_id res chain seq x y z
N MET A 1 6.92 1.02 2.50
CA MET A 1 5.72 0.81 3.34
C MET A 1 5.95 1.07 4.84
N ARG A 2 6.91 0.43 5.54
CA ARG A 2 7.13 0.64 7.00
C ARG A 2 7.17 2.11 7.48
N PRO A 3 7.83 3.06 6.78
CA PRO A 3 7.86 4.46 7.21
C PRO A 3 6.49 5.14 7.32
N PHE A 4 5.47 4.57 6.67
CA PHE A 4 4.10 5.11 6.61
C PHE A 4 3.15 4.44 7.61
N LEU A 5 3.64 3.46 8.39
CA LEU A 5 2.84 2.66 9.33
C LEU A 5 3.24 2.96 10.77
N LYS A 6 2.51 3.89 11.41
CA LYS A 6 2.83 4.43 12.74
C LYS A 6 3.01 3.37 13.83
N TYR A 7 2.28 2.25 13.74
CA TYR A 7 2.23 1.21 14.78
C TYR A 7 2.96 -0.09 14.38
N ALA A 8 3.60 -0.13 13.20
CA ALA A 8 4.28 -1.33 12.71
C ALA A 8 5.54 -1.68 13.51
N GLY A 9 6.35 -0.68 13.91
CA GLY A 9 7.61 -0.91 14.61
C GLY A 9 8.46 -2.00 13.93
N ALA A 10 8.89 -2.99 14.72
CA ALA A 10 9.64 -4.16 14.23
C ALA A 10 8.76 -5.38 13.87
N ARG A 11 7.43 -5.27 13.94
CA ARG A 11 6.52 -6.41 13.66
C ARG A 11 6.70 -6.86 12.21
N THR A 12 6.58 -8.17 11.98
CA THR A 12 6.48 -8.70 10.62
C THR A 12 5.18 -8.20 9.98
N ILE A 13 5.27 -7.74 8.74
CA ILE A 13 4.10 -7.38 7.95
C ILE A 13 3.80 -8.57 7.03
N THR A 14 2.61 -9.13 7.18
CA THR A 14 2.10 -10.26 6.39
C THR A 14 0.99 -9.78 5.46
N PRO A 15 0.58 -10.56 4.43
CA PRO A 15 -0.52 -10.19 3.55
C PRO A 15 -1.83 -9.84 4.27
N GLU A 16 -2.09 -10.47 5.42
CA GLU A 16 -3.30 -10.30 6.23
C GLU A 16 -3.22 -9.08 7.17
N SER A 17 -2.06 -8.43 7.23
CA SER A 17 -1.85 -7.27 8.11
C SER A 17 -2.71 -6.10 7.66
N SER A 18 -3.68 -5.71 8.50
CA SER A 18 -4.49 -4.51 8.34
C SER A 18 -3.62 -3.25 8.35
N LEU A 19 -3.61 -2.49 7.26
CA LEU A 19 -2.78 -1.28 7.17
C LEU A 19 -3.31 -0.18 8.09
N ARG A 20 -4.64 -0.12 8.28
CA ARG A 20 -5.30 0.78 9.22
C ARG A 20 -4.88 0.50 10.65
N ASP A 21 -4.87 -0.77 11.07
CA ASP A 21 -4.45 -1.15 12.43
C ASP A 21 -2.95 -0.93 12.65
N LEU A 22 -2.16 -0.97 11.57
CA LEU A 22 -0.76 -0.58 11.57
C LEU A 22 -0.52 0.93 11.50
N GLY A 23 -1.60 1.73 11.47
CA GLY A 23 -1.54 3.19 11.57
C GLY A 23 -1.37 3.91 10.24
N LEU A 24 -1.83 3.33 9.13
CA LEU A 24 -1.99 4.04 7.87
C LEU A 24 -3.23 4.94 7.95
N ASP A 25 -3.00 6.25 8.04
CA ASP A 25 -4.05 7.27 7.92
C ASP A 25 -4.15 7.80 6.48
N SER A 26 -5.16 8.65 6.22
CA SER A 26 -5.41 9.17 4.87
C SER A 26 -4.23 9.96 4.29
N MET A 27 -3.50 10.72 5.09
CA MET A 27 -2.33 11.47 4.59
C MET A 27 -1.18 10.53 4.25
N ARG A 28 -0.90 9.57 5.14
CA ARG A 28 0.14 8.55 4.92
C ARG A 28 -0.20 7.61 3.77
N ALA A 29 -1.47 7.37 3.48
CA ALA A 29 -1.90 6.61 2.30
C ALA A 29 -1.51 7.32 1.00
N ILE A 30 -1.68 8.64 0.92
CA ILE A 30 -1.25 9.44 -0.24
C ILE A 30 0.29 9.45 -0.37
N GLU A 31 1.02 9.61 0.73
CA GLU A 31 2.49 9.52 0.70
C GLU A 31 2.98 8.12 0.28
N LEU A 32 2.32 7.06 0.77
CA LEU A 32 2.63 5.68 0.39
C LEU A 32 2.34 5.44 -1.09
N LEU A 33 1.24 5.97 -1.61
CA LEU A 33 0.89 5.92 -3.04
C LEU A 33 2.02 6.52 -3.88
N PHE A 34 2.44 7.77 -3.61
CA PHE A 34 3.52 8.40 -4.36
C PHE A 34 4.85 7.64 -4.26
N ALA A 35 5.18 7.10 -3.07
CA ALA A 35 6.37 6.29 -2.90
C ALA A 35 6.33 4.97 -3.68
N ILE A 36 5.15 4.36 -3.85
CA ILE A 36 4.96 3.16 -4.66
C ILE A 36 5.14 3.49 -6.14
N GLU A 37 4.47 4.53 -6.62
CA GLU A 37 4.53 4.94 -8.02
C GLU A 37 5.96 5.30 -8.45
N ASP A 38 6.68 6.07 -7.64
CA ASP A 38 8.07 6.45 -7.92
C ASP A 38 9.02 5.23 -7.88
N ASN A 39 8.91 4.38 -6.85
CA ASN A 39 9.81 3.25 -6.66
C ASN A 39 9.60 2.13 -7.70
N TYR A 40 8.36 1.88 -8.09
CA TYR A 40 8.04 0.81 -9.05
C TYR A 40 7.85 1.33 -10.48
N ARG A 41 7.90 2.65 -10.71
CA ARG A 41 7.66 3.29 -12.01
C ARG A 41 6.31 2.89 -12.61
N VAL A 42 5.29 2.81 -11.77
CA VAL A 42 3.90 2.53 -12.13
C VAL A 42 3.04 3.74 -11.82
N SER A 43 1.82 3.79 -12.36
CA SER A 43 0.78 4.68 -11.87
C SER A 43 -0.42 3.84 -11.45
N LEU A 44 -0.95 4.09 -10.24
CA LEU A 44 -2.15 3.41 -9.78
C LEU A 44 -3.36 4.16 -10.35
N PRO A 45 -4.17 3.50 -11.20
CA PRO A 45 -5.36 4.14 -11.76
C PRO A 45 -6.43 4.31 -10.67
N ASP A 46 -7.32 5.29 -10.86
CA ASP A 46 -8.32 5.70 -9.86
C ASP A 46 -9.21 4.53 -9.39
N GLU A 47 -9.48 3.54 -10.25
CA GLU A 47 -10.28 2.36 -9.89
C GLU A 47 -9.60 1.46 -8.86
N LEU A 48 -8.27 1.55 -8.71
CA LEU A 48 -7.51 0.85 -7.67
C LEU A 48 -7.33 1.71 -6.41
N LEU A 49 -7.73 2.98 -6.41
CA LEU A 49 -7.65 3.87 -5.24
C LEU A 49 -8.86 3.70 -4.31
N THR A 50 -9.04 2.49 -3.78
CA THR A 50 -10.19 2.09 -2.97
C THR A 50 -9.80 1.68 -1.55
N ASP A 51 -10.74 1.78 -0.62
CA ASP A 51 -10.56 1.26 0.75
C ASP A 51 -10.13 -0.21 0.76
N ALA A 52 -10.59 -1.02 -0.21
CA ALA A 52 -10.23 -2.42 -0.32
C ALA A 52 -8.74 -2.60 -0.69
N THR A 53 -8.20 -1.78 -1.59
CA THR A 53 -6.78 -1.81 -1.95
C THR A 53 -5.89 -1.51 -0.75
N PHE A 54 -6.27 -0.52 0.06
CA PHE A 54 -5.52 -0.09 1.24
C PHE A 54 -5.94 -0.82 2.53
N ALA A 55 -6.78 -1.86 2.45
CA ALA A 55 -7.24 -2.59 3.64
C ALA A 55 -6.10 -3.38 4.29
N THR A 56 -5.36 -4.17 3.50
CA THR A 56 -4.26 -5.00 3.99
C THR A 56 -3.00 -4.82 3.16
N ALA A 57 -1.86 -5.30 3.69
CA ALA A 57 -0.63 -5.33 2.91
C ALA A 57 -0.78 -6.19 1.64
N GLY A 58 -1.48 -7.32 1.74
CA GLY A 58 -1.68 -8.23 0.62
C GLY A 58 -2.53 -7.63 -0.51
N SER A 59 -3.61 -6.92 -0.18
CA SER A 59 -4.43 -6.23 -1.18
C SER A 59 -3.63 -5.17 -1.92
N LEU A 60 -2.80 -4.39 -1.20
CA LEU A 60 -1.95 -3.38 -1.81
C LEU A 60 -0.86 -4.01 -2.69
N TRP A 61 -0.23 -5.10 -2.24
CA TRP A 61 0.78 -5.80 -3.03
C TRP A 61 0.20 -6.37 -4.32
N ALA A 62 -1.00 -6.98 -4.26
CA ALA A 62 -1.68 -7.51 -5.43
C ALA A 62 -2.02 -6.41 -6.45
N ALA A 63 -2.44 -5.23 -5.98
CA ALA A 63 -2.69 -4.07 -6.85
C ALA A 63 -1.40 -3.58 -7.54
N VAL A 64 -0.26 -3.56 -6.84
CA VAL A 64 1.02 -3.17 -7.45
C VAL A 64 1.54 -4.23 -8.43
N ASP A 65 1.36 -5.52 -8.11
CA ASP A 65 1.83 -6.61 -8.95
C ASP A 65 1.06 -6.71 -10.27
N SER A 66 -0.27 -6.46 -10.25
CA SER A 66 -1.09 -6.45 -11.46
C SER A 66 -0.63 -5.41 -12.49
N LEU A 67 -0.11 -4.27 -12.02
CA LEU A 67 0.41 -3.20 -12.87
C LEU A 67 1.75 -3.57 -13.52
N ARG A 68 2.59 -4.35 -12.82
CA ARG A 68 3.89 -4.82 -13.32
C ARG A 68 3.79 -5.97 -14.31
N ILE A 69 2.74 -6.79 -14.23
CA ILE A 69 2.49 -7.89 -15.19
C ILE A 69 1.91 -7.35 -16.50
N ALA A 70 1.17 -6.24 -16.43
CA ALA A 70 0.57 -5.60 -17.60
C ALA A 70 1.56 -4.75 -18.41
N SER A 71 2.83 -4.64 -18.00
CA SER A 71 3.88 -3.82 -18.63
C SER A 71 4.94 -4.64 -19.38
#